data_AF-A0A4V6RR58-F1
#
_entry.id   AF-A0A4V6RR58-F1
#
_cell.length_a   1.000
_cell.length_b   1.000
_cell.length_c   1.000
_cell.angle_alpha   90.00
_cell.angle_beta   90.00
_cell.angle_gamma   90.00
#
_symmetry.space_group_name_H-M   'P 1'
#
loop_
_entity.id
_entity.type
_entity.pdbx_description
1 polymer ?
#
loop_
_entity_poly.entity_id
_entity_poly.type
_entity_poly.pdbx_seq_one_letter_code
_entity_poly.pdbx_strand_id
1 'polypeptide(L)'
;MKIAALWLILSLWASLAHAGTHHYYYTDAQGTVLAKADANGTILATYDYAPYGTAVASMNPVPNGPGYTGHVNDPESGFVYMQARYYDPGEGGF
;
A
#
# COMPACT_ATOMS: atom_id res chain seq x y z
N MET A 1 -45.43 -14.18 -12.52
CA MET A 1 -44.65 -13.04 -13.07
C MET A 1 -44.19 -12.02 -12.03
N LYS A 2 -44.88 -11.83 -10.89
CA LYS A 2 -44.53 -10.78 -9.91
C LYS A 2 -43.32 -11.11 -9.00
N ILE A 3 -43.07 -12.39 -8.72
CA ILE A 3 -41.98 -12.86 -7.85
C ILE A 3 -40.62 -12.81 -8.56
N ALA A 4 -40.56 -13.16 -9.85
CA ALA A 4 -39.33 -13.11 -10.64
C ALA A 4 -38.77 -11.68 -10.80
N ALA A 5 -39.65 -10.69 -10.92
CA ALA A 5 -39.26 -9.28 -10.96
C ALA A 5 -38.67 -8.80 -9.63
N LEU A 6 -39.15 -9.32 -8.50
CA LEU A 6 -38.64 -8.99 -7.16
C LEU A 6 -37.20 -9.52 -6.95
N TRP A 7 -36.93 -10.74 -7.40
CA TRP A 7 -35.59 -11.33 -7.36
C TRP A 7 -34.61 -10.63 -8.30
N LEU A 8 -35.08 -10.19 -9.46
CA LEU A 8 -34.28 -9.42 -10.41
C LEU A 8 -33.91 -8.04 -9.84
N ILE A 9 -34.86 -7.34 -9.21
CA ILE A 9 -34.61 -6.02 -8.58
C ILE A 9 -33.65 -6.15 -7.38
N LEU A 10 -33.79 -7.20 -6.58
CA LEU A 10 -32.90 -7.45 -5.44
C LEU A 10 -31.44 -7.75 -5.89
N SER A 11 -31.27 -8.50 -6.97
CA SER A 11 -29.95 -8.80 -7.55
C SER A 11 -29.31 -7.59 -8.24
N LEU A 12 -30.11 -6.69 -8.81
CA LEU A 12 -29.67 -5.39 -9.33
C LEU A 12 -29.25 -4.39 -8.24
N TRP A 13 -29.84 -4.44 -7.04
CA TRP A 13 -29.41 -3.61 -5.90
C TRP A 13 -28.13 -4.13 -5.24
N ALA A 14 -27.95 -5.45 -5.14
CA ALA A 14 -26.73 -6.04 -4.57
C ALA A 14 -25.47 -5.78 -5.41
N SER A 15 -25.62 -5.48 -6.70
CA SER A 15 -24.51 -5.23 -7.63
C SER A 15 -24.04 -3.77 -7.69
N LEU A 16 -24.66 -2.86 -6.93
CA LEU A 16 -24.34 -1.42 -6.94
C LEU A 16 -23.40 -0.94 -5.82
N ALA A 17 -23.00 -1.81 -4.88
CA ALA A 17 -22.11 -1.44 -3.77
C ALA A 17 -20.78 -2.20 -3.85
N HIS A 18 -19.77 -1.61 -4.49
CA HIS A 18 -18.39 -2.09 -4.35
C HIS A 18 -17.76 -1.39 -3.14
N ALA A 19 -17.94 -1.97 -1.94
CA ALA A 19 -17.26 -1.50 -0.74
C ALA A 19 -15.78 -1.91 -0.83
N GLY A 20 -14.94 -1.01 -1.35
CA GLY A 20 -13.49 -1.20 -1.40
C GLY A 20 -12.82 -0.74 -0.10
N THR A 21 -11.81 -1.48 0.36
CA THR A 21 -10.91 -0.99 1.41
C THR A 21 -9.91 -0.02 0.80
N HIS A 22 -9.98 1.24 1.23
CA HIS A 22 -9.04 2.28 0.80
C HIS A 22 -7.93 2.48 1.84
N HIS A 23 -6.69 2.49 1.38
CA HIS A 23 -5.53 2.86 2.17
C HIS A 23 -5.00 4.21 1.71
N TYR A 24 -4.67 5.07 2.67
CA TYR A 24 -4.10 6.38 2.45
C TYR A 24 -2.67 6.37 2.96
N TYR A 25 -1.73 6.86 2.14
CA TYR A 25 -0.31 6.89 2.49
C TYR A 25 0.12 8.32 2.72
N TYR A 26 0.69 8.58 3.90
CA TYR A 26 1.34 9.85 4.20
C TYR A 26 2.80 9.73 3.79
N THR A 27 3.29 10.71 3.02
CA THR A 27 4.64 10.69 2.49
C THR A 27 5.42 11.94 2.86
N ASP A 28 6.74 11.83 2.85
CA ASP A 28 7.62 13.00 2.86
C ASP A 28 7.66 13.72 1.48
N ALA A 29 8.54 14.70 1.34
CA ALA A 29 8.70 15.48 0.11
C ALA A 29 9.25 14.69 -1.09
N GLN A 30 9.91 13.55 -0.86
CA GLN A 30 10.41 12.66 -1.92
C GLN A 30 9.40 11.56 -2.26
N GLY A 31 8.28 11.47 -1.53
CA GLY A 31 7.28 10.42 -1.69
C GLY A 31 7.55 9.18 -0.83
N THR A 32 8.51 9.19 0.08
CA THR A 32 8.74 8.09 1.02
C THR A 32 7.56 7.95 1.95
N VAL A 33 6.99 6.74 2.02
CA VAL A 33 5.84 6.45 2.88
C VAL A 33 6.26 6.45 4.35
N LEU A 34 5.61 7.27 5.18
CA LEU A 34 5.85 7.38 6.63
C LEU A 34 4.71 6.78 7.45
N ALA A 35 3.50 6.72 6.90
CA ALA A 35 2.37 6.08 7.56
C ALA A 35 1.31 5.60 6.56
N LYS A 36 0.56 4.57 6.95
CA LYS A 36 -0.63 4.07 6.25
C LYS A 36 -1.86 4.26 7.14
N ALA A 37 -2.95 4.79 6.57
CA ALA A 37 -4.20 5.00 7.27
C ALA A 37 -5.42 4.43 6.53
N ASP A 38 -6.51 4.22 7.28
CA ASP A 38 -7.82 3.88 6.72
C ASP A 38 -8.59 5.14 6.26
N ALA A 39 -9.80 4.93 5.72
CA ALA A 39 -10.67 6.01 5.26
C ALA A 39 -11.18 6.96 6.37
N ASN A 40 -11.07 6.57 7.64
CA ASN A 40 -11.40 7.42 8.78
C ASN A 40 -10.18 8.21 9.27
N GLY A 41 -9.01 8.05 8.64
CA GLY A 41 -7.75 8.65 9.06
C GLY A 41 -7.06 7.91 10.21
N THR A 42 -7.54 6.72 10.59
CA THR A 42 -6.89 5.90 11.63
C THR A 42 -5.55 5.41 11.11
N ILE A 43 -4.46 5.69 11.83
CA ILE A 43 -3.13 5.18 11.49
C ILE A 43 -3.09 3.67 11.72
N LEU A 44 -2.90 2.91 10.64
CA LEU A 44 -2.80 1.45 10.64
C LEU A 44 -1.35 0.97 10.79
N ALA A 45 -0.39 1.76 10.30
CA ALA A 45 1.03 1.48 10.41
C ALA A 45 1.85 2.77 10.24
N THR A 46 3.02 2.81 10.87
CA THR A 46 4.06 3.84 10.70
C THR A 46 5.34 3.18 10.20
N TYR A 47 6.11 3.93 9.43
CA TYR A 47 7.32 3.45 8.77
C TYR A 47 8.45 4.44 9.00
N ASP A 48 9.67 3.91 9.10
CA ASP A 48 10.88 4.70 9.31
C ASP A 48 12.02 4.12 8.48
N TYR A 49 12.77 5.02 7.85
CA TYR A 49 13.80 4.70 6.87
C TYR A 49 15.05 5.53 7.16
N ALA A 50 16.21 4.89 7.08
CA ALA A 50 17.49 5.58 7.03
C ALA A 50 17.60 6.45 5.75
N PRO A 51 18.55 7.39 5.65
CA PRO A 51 18.63 8.34 4.52
C PRO A 51 18.66 7.73 3.11
N TYR A 52 19.14 6.49 2.98
CA TYR A 52 19.18 5.77 1.69
C TYR A 52 18.09 4.71 1.55
N GLY A 53 17.07 4.72 2.40
CA GLY A 53 15.90 3.84 2.28
C GLY A 53 16.01 2.51 3.03
N THR A 54 17.05 2.29 3.84
CA THR A 54 17.11 1.11 4.71
C THR A 54 15.99 1.18 5.74
N ALA A 55 15.10 0.20 5.75
CA ALA A 55 14.05 0.11 6.76
C ALA A 55 14.67 -0.17 8.14
N VAL A 56 14.11 0.44 9.19
CA VAL A 56 14.54 0.15 10.56
C VAL A 56 14.21 -1.29 10.97
N ALA A 57 14.92 -1.83 11.96
CA ALA A 57 14.80 -3.24 12.36
C ALA A 57 13.38 -3.68 12.77
N SER A 58 12.54 -2.77 13.26
CA SER A 58 11.14 -3.05 13.62
C SER A 58 10.25 -3.34 12.40
N MET A 59 10.72 -3.04 11.21
CA MET A 59 10.03 -3.27 9.94
C MET A 59 10.60 -4.47 9.19
N ASN A 60 11.22 -5.46 9.85
CA ASN A 60 11.73 -6.66 9.16
C ASN A 60 10.73 -7.83 9.27
N PRO A 61 10.22 -8.39 8.16
CA PRO A 61 10.47 -8.01 6.77
C PRO A 61 9.76 -6.72 6.37
N VAL A 62 10.37 -5.97 5.44
CA VAL A 62 9.82 -4.68 4.98
C VAL A 62 8.41 -4.89 4.42
N PRO A 63 7.44 -4.02 4.73
CA PRO A 63 6.08 -4.16 4.23
C PRO A 63 6.06 -4.15 2.69
N ASN A 64 5.36 -5.13 2.10
CA ASN A 64 5.08 -5.15 0.67
C ASN A 64 4.20 -3.95 0.30
N GLY A 65 4.51 -3.31 -0.83
CA GLY A 65 3.81 -2.12 -1.33
C GLY A 65 4.72 -0.89 -1.39
N PRO A 66 4.13 0.30 -1.58
CA PRO A 66 4.90 1.53 -1.70
C PRO A 66 5.65 1.85 -0.40
N GLY A 67 6.91 2.27 -0.54
CA GLY A 67 7.82 2.58 0.55
C GLY A 67 8.74 3.74 0.21
N TYR A 68 10.04 3.48 0.18
CA TYR A 68 11.06 4.50 -0.05
C TYR A 68 10.87 5.19 -1.41
N THR A 69 10.82 6.53 -1.40
CA THR A 69 10.58 7.37 -2.60
C THR A 69 9.34 6.98 -3.42
N GLY A 70 8.35 6.33 -2.80
CA GLY A 70 7.11 5.89 -3.44
C GLY A 70 7.23 4.63 -4.29
N HIS A 71 8.40 4.00 -4.33
CA HIS A 71 8.64 2.76 -5.06
C HIS A 71 8.25 1.52 -4.24
N VAL A 72 8.12 0.37 -4.91
CA VAL A 72 7.60 -0.84 -4.27
C VAL A 72 8.73 -1.56 -3.55
N ASN A 73 8.58 -1.79 -2.24
CA ASN A 73 9.49 -2.65 -1.50
C ASN A 73 9.28 -4.11 -1.92
N ASP A 74 10.36 -4.84 -2.10
CA ASP A 74 10.36 -6.29 -2.24
C ASP A 74 10.83 -6.92 -0.91
N PRO A 75 9.91 -7.47 -0.10
CA PRO A 75 10.25 -8.06 1.20
C PRO A 75 11.16 -9.28 1.11
N GLU A 76 11.16 -9.98 -0.03
CA GLU A 76 11.90 -11.23 -0.19
C GLU A 76 13.39 -10.96 -0.41
N SER A 77 13.71 -9.96 -1.22
CA SER A 77 15.09 -9.53 -1.49
C SER A 77 15.60 -8.43 -0.54
N GLY A 78 14.70 -7.64 0.04
CA GLY A 78 15.03 -6.41 0.76
C GLY A 78 15.32 -5.22 -0.15
N PHE A 79 15.19 -5.37 -1.47
CA PHE A 79 15.39 -4.31 -2.45
C PHE A 79 14.12 -3.50 -2.72
N VAL A 80 14.29 -2.36 -3.39
CA VAL A 80 13.20 -1.49 -3.83
C VAL A 80 13.11 -1.52 -5.35
N TYR A 81 11.96 -1.94 -5.87
CA TYR A 81 11.73 -1.99 -7.31
C TYR A 81 11.34 -0.61 -7.85
N MET A 82 12.27 0.02 -8.58
CA MET A 82 12.11 1.34 -9.19
C MET A 82 11.80 1.26 -10.69
N GLN A 83 10.88 0.34 -11.05
CA GLN A 83 10.42 0.06 -12.42
C GLN A 83 11.49 -0.55 -13.34
N ALA A 84 12.56 0.17 -13.67
CA ALA A 84 13.57 -0.34 -14.59
C ALA A 84 14.66 -1.16 -13.89
N ARG A 85 14.91 -0.89 -12.61
CA ARG A 85 16.00 -1.49 -11.83
C ARG A 85 15.55 -1.71 -10.38
N TYR A 86 16.21 -2.66 -9.73
CA TYR A 86 16.15 -2.77 -8.27
C TYR A 86 17.21 -1.85 -7.67
N TYR A 87 16.85 -1.23 -6.55
CA TYR A 87 17.75 -0.41 -5.74
C TYR A 87 18.00 -1.14 -4.42
N ASP A 88 19.26 -1.29 -4.05
CA ASP A 88 19.71 -1.81 -2.76
C ASP A 88 19.74 -0.65 -1.74
N PRO A 89 18.84 -0.62 -0.76
CA PRO A 89 18.82 0.43 0.24
C PRO A 89 19.90 0.30 1.30
N GLY A 90 20.57 -0.86 1.41
CA GLY A 90 21.72 -1.08 2.29
C GLY A 90 23.00 -0.48 1.72
N GLU A 91 23.18 -0.54 0.40
CA GLU A 91 24.33 0.08 -0.30
C GLU A 91 24.04 1.51 -0.80
N GLY A 92 22.76 1.88 -0.95
CA GLY A 92 22.35 3.17 -1.47
C GLY A 92 22.48 3.29 -3.00
N GLY A 93 22.34 2.17 -3.72
CA GLY A 93 22.67 2.06 -5.15
C GLY A 93 21.76 1.13 -5.95
N PHE A 94 21.99 1.05 -7.27
CA PHE A 94 21.29 0.17 -8.21
C PHE A 94 22.17 -1.00 -8.65
#